data_AF-A0AA37TFQ6-F1
#
_entry.id   AF-A0AA37TFQ6-F1
#
_cell.length_a   1.000
_cell.length_b   1.000
_cell.length_c   1.000
_cell.angle_alpha   90.00
_cell.angle_beta   90.00
_cell.angle_gamma   90.00
#
_symmetry.space_group_name_H-M   'P 1'
#
loop_
_entity.id
_entity.type
_entity.pdbx_description
1 polymer ?
#
loop_
_entity_poly.entity_id
_entity_poly.type
_entity_poly.pdbx_seq_one_letter_code
_entity_poly.pdbx_strand_id
1 'polypeptide(L)'
;MARRGHDLAILGVQAQMAVGERIASLMVGGPKARKETHWIVTEKVLVAGSAAVTLATGGTPRKVVRGYGRKVQANHRQLSKS
;
A
#
# COMPACT_ATOMS: atom_id res chain seq x y z
N MET A 1 -8.77 -8.68 -25.25
CA MET A 1 -9.10 -9.49 -24.05
C MET A 1 -7.98 -10.51 -23.73
N ALA A 2 -6.72 -10.10 -23.57
CA ALA A 2 -5.62 -11.03 -23.22
C ALA A 2 -4.43 -10.30 -22.55
N ARG A 3 -4.56 -9.91 -21.26
CA ARG A 3 -3.43 -9.36 -20.47
C ARG A 3 -3.71 -9.44 -18.97
N ARG A 4 -3.72 -10.66 -18.40
CA ARG A 4 -3.99 -10.85 -16.96
C ARG A 4 -3.12 -11.90 -16.24
N GLY A 5 -2.40 -12.77 -16.96
CA GLY A 5 -1.58 -13.86 -16.36
C GLY A 5 -0.08 -13.54 -16.23
N HIS A 6 0.55 -12.99 -17.27
CA HIS A 6 1.96 -12.54 -17.23
C HIS A 6 2.18 -11.34 -16.28
N ASP A 7 1.11 -10.61 -15.97
CA ASP A 7 1.17 -9.43 -15.10
C ASP A 7 1.46 -9.78 -13.64
N LEU A 8 1.00 -10.93 -13.11
CA LEU A 8 1.17 -11.20 -11.67
C LEU A 8 2.63 -11.45 -11.28
N ALA A 9 3.39 -12.14 -12.11
CA ALA A 9 4.82 -12.35 -11.87
C ALA A 9 5.60 -11.04 -12.00
N ILE A 10 5.29 -10.24 -13.03
CA ILE A 10 5.90 -8.92 -13.24
C ILE A 10 5.55 -7.96 -12.09
N LEU A 11 4.29 -7.93 -11.65
CA LEU A 11 3.84 -7.17 -10.49
C LEU A 11 4.52 -7.67 -9.21
N GLY A 12 4.72 -8.98 -9.07
CA GLY A 12 5.45 -9.57 -7.96
C GLY A 12 6.90 -9.06 -7.90
N VAL A 13 7.60 -9.07 -9.04
CA VAL A 13 8.97 -8.55 -9.14
C VAL A 13 9.02 -7.04 -8.85
N GLN A 14 8.10 -6.26 -9.42
CA GLN A 14 8.00 -4.82 -9.15
C GLN A 14 7.71 -4.52 -7.68
N ALA A 15 6.85 -5.32 -7.03
CA ALA A 15 6.58 -5.20 -5.61
C ALA A 15 7.82 -5.50 -4.77
N GLN A 16 8.59 -6.54 -5.10
CA GLN A 16 9.84 -6.85 -4.39
C GLN A 16 10.90 -5.75 -4.58
N MET A 17 11.03 -5.19 -5.79
CA MET A 17 11.94 -4.05 -6.03
C MET A 17 11.54 -2.82 -5.22
N ALA A 18 10.25 -2.45 -5.22
CA ALA A 18 9.75 -1.32 -4.42
C ALA A 18 9.94 -1.52 -2.91
N VAL A 19 9.83 -2.76 -2.40
CA VAL A 19 10.15 -3.08 -1.00
C VAL A 19 11.65 -2.91 -0.74
N GLY A 20 12.50 -3.38 -1.65
CA GLY A 20 13.96 -3.22 -1.58
C GLY A 20 14.38 -1.75 -1.56
N GLU A 21 13.81 -0.91 -2.43
CA GLU A 21 14.06 0.54 -2.45
C GLU A 21 13.68 1.23 -1.14
N ARG A 22 12.54 0.85 -0.56
CA ARG A 22 12.12 1.38 0.75
C ARG A 22 13.07 0.97 1.85
N ILE A 23 13.50 -0.30 1.89
CA ILE A 23 14.49 -0.79 2.86
C ILE A 23 15.81 -0.03 2.68
N ALA A 24 16.30 0.15 1.46
CA ALA A 24 17.50 0.92 1.17
C ALA A 24 17.38 2.37 1.62
N SER A 25 16.22 3.02 1.36
CA SER A 25 15.95 4.37 1.82
C SER A 25 16.00 4.47 3.36
N LEU A 26 15.41 3.49 4.05
CA LEU A 26 15.44 3.41 5.52
C LEU A 26 16.88 3.21 6.07
N MET A 27 17.68 2.36 5.42
CA MET A 27 19.06 2.09 5.82
C MET A 27 19.98 3.29 5.59
N VAL A 28 19.80 4.03 4.48
CA VAL A 28 20.54 5.27 4.18
C VAL A 28 20.17 6.39 5.16
N GLY A 29 18.93 6.39 5.67
CA GLY A 29 18.47 7.38 6.64
C GLY A 29 18.31 8.78 6.03
N GLY A 30 18.39 9.80 6.88
CA GLY A 30 18.26 11.20 6.47
C GLY A 30 16.82 11.66 6.16
N PRO A 31 16.66 12.86 5.57
CA PRO A 31 15.35 13.50 5.41
C PRO A 31 14.38 12.72 4.50
N LYS A 32 14.88 12.05 3.47
CA LYS A 32 14.07 11.21 2.56
C LYS A 32 13.50 9.99 3.29
N ALA A 33 14.34 9.28 4.06
CA ALA A 33 13.90 8.16 4.89
C ALA A 33 12.86 8.57 5.93
N ARG A 34 13.05 9.72 6.60
CA ARG A 34 12.06 10.25 7.56
C ARG A 34 10.72 10.53 6.91
N LYS A 35 10.72 11.14 5.73
CA LYS A 35 9.50 11.42 4.96
C LYS A 35 8.79 10.12 4.54
N GLU A 36 9.57 9.16 4.05
CA GLU A 36 9.06 7.83 3.66
C GLU A 36 8.43 7.10 4.85
N THR A 37 9.13 7.03 5.99
CA THR A 37 8.60 6.45 7.22
C THR A 37 7.32 7.16 7.67
N HIS A 38 7.30 8.49 7.66
CA HIS A 38 6.12 9.25 8.06
C HIS A 38 4.92 8.95 7.15
N TRP A 39 5.14 8.86 5.83
CA TRP A 39 4.10 8.51 4.88
C TRP A 39 3.57 7.08 5.09
N ILE A 40 4.48 6.10 5.26
CA ILE A 40 4.12 4.69 5.51
C ILE A 40 3.28 4.56 6.79
N VAL A 41 3.73 5.16 7.90
CA VAL A 41 3.06 5.09 9.19
C VAL A 41 1.68 5.76 9.11
N THR A 42 1.61 6.94 8.50
CA THR A 42 0.34 7.67 8.32
C THR A 42 -0.66 6.85 7.50
N GLU A 43 -0.23 6.21 6.40
CA GLU A 43 -1.09 5.36 5.60
C GLU A 43 -1.58 4.13 6.38
N LYS A 44 -0.69 3.44 7.09
CA LYS A 44 -1.04 2.27 7.92
C LYS A 44 -2.01 2.65 9.06
N VAL A 45 -1.78 3.78 9.74
CA VAL A 45 -2.67 4.28 10.81
C VAL A 45 -4.03 4.68 10.26
N LEU A 46 -4.09 5.38 9.12
CA LEU A 46 -5.36 5.74 8.48
C LEU A 46 -6.15 4.50 8.03
N VAL A 47 -5.48 3.48 7.51
CA VAL A 47 -6.11 2.20 7.16
C VAL A 47 -6.63 1.49 8.41
N ALA A 48 -5.80 1.37 9.46
CA ALA A 48 -6.17 0.72 10.72
C ALA A 48 -7.36 1.43 11.40
N GLY A 49 -7.34 2.76 11.45
CA GLY A 49 -8.46 3.56 11.97
C GLY A 49 -9.74 3.38 11.14
N SER A 50 -9.64 3.37 9.80
CA SER A 50 -10.79 3.09 8.94
C SER A 50 -11.37 1.69 9.18
N ALA A 51 -10.50 0.70 9.39
CA ALA A 51 -10.89 -0.66 9.71
C ALA A 51 -11.56 -0.75 11.09
N ALA A 52 -10.98 -0.12 12.10
CA ALA A 52 -11.50 -0.06 13.46
C ALA A 52 -12.88 0.59 13.51
N VAL A 53 -13.07 1.74 12.85
CA VAL A 53 -14.38 2.41 12.74
C VAL A 53 -15.39 1.53 12.00
N THR A 54 -14.96 0.88 10.92
CA THR A 54 -15.84 -0.04 10.18
C THR A 54 -16.31 -1.19 11.08
N LEU A 55 -15.42 -1.77 11.89
CA LEU A 55 -15.78 -2.84 12.82
C LEU A 55 -16.65 -2.33 13.98
N ALA A 56 -16.29 -1.19 14.58
CA ALA A 56 -17.02 -0.59 15.70
C ALA A 56 -18.45 -0.16 15.33
N THR A 57 -18.70 0.18 14.07
CA THR A 57 -20.03 0.52 13.54
C THR A 57 -20.82 -0.71 13.04
N GLY A 58 -20.40 -1.92 13.39
CA GLY A 58 -21.06 -3.18 13.02
C GLY A 58 -20.75 -3.67 11.60
N GLY A 59 -19.72 -3.12 10.96
CA GLY A 59 -19.23 -3.57 9.66
C GLY A 59 -18.49 -4.91 9.75
N THR A 60 -18.59 -5.69 8.68
CA THR A 60 -17.97 -7.02 8.62
C THR A 60 -16.51 -6.95 8.17
N PRO A 61 -15.67 -7.94 8.50
CA PRO A 61 -14.31 -8.06 7.97
C PRO A 61 -14.24 -7.97 6.43
N ARG A 62 -15.24 -8.49 5.72
CA ARG A 62 -15.37 -8.32 4.25
C ARG A 62 -15.44 -6.85 3.81
N LYS A 63 -16.11 -5.99 4.58
CA LYS A 63 -16.20 -4.55 4.31
C LYS A 63 -14.84 -3.85 4.48
N VAL A 64 -14.08 -4.26 5.50
CA VAL A 64 -12.70 -3.78 5.74
C VAL A 64 -11.79 -4.16 4.57
N VAL A 65 -11.80 -5.43 4.17
CA VAL A 65 -10.99 -5.94 3.04
C VAL A 65 -11.35 -5.21 1.73
N ARG A 66 -12.64 -4.99 1.47
CA ARG A 66 -13.10 -4.21 0.30
C ARG A 66 -12.68 -2.73 0.36
N GLY A 67 -12.62 -2.14 1.55
CA GLY A 67 -12.10 -0.79 1.76
C GLY A 67 -10.58 -0.73 1.49
N TYR A 68 -9.85 -1.72 1.99
CA TYR A 68 -8.41 -1.85 1.77
C TYR A 68 -8.06 -2.02 0.28
N GLY A 69 -8.78 -2.86 -0.45
CA GLY A 69 -8.57 -3.05 -1.90
C GLY A 69 -8.76 -1.77 -2.72
N ARG A 70 -9.68 -0.87 -2.31
CA ARG A 70 -9.86 0.44 -2.94
C ARG A 70 -8.67 1.37 -2.68
N LYS A 71 -8.12 1.37 -1.46
CA LYS A 71 -6.90 2.14 -1.12
C LYS A 71 -5.69 1.62 -1.90
N VAL A 72 -5.50 0.31 -2.00
CA VAL A 72 -4.41 -0.29 -2.79
C VAL A 72 -4.56 0.06 -4.28
N GLN A 73 -5.77 0.02 -4.85
CA GLN A 73 -5.98 0.46 -6.24
C GLN A 73 -5.67 1.95 -6.45
N ALA A 74 -6.03 2.82 -5.49
CA ALA A 74 -5.69 4.24 -5.56
C ALA A 74 -4.16 4.44 -5.50
N ASN A 75 -3.47 3.70 -4.63
CA ASN A 75 -2.01 3.76 -4.48
C ASN A 75 -1.31 3.31 -5.77
N HIS A 76 -1.75 2.19 -6.38
CA HIS A 76 -1.22 1.73 -7.67
C HIS A 76 -1.48 2.73 -8.81
N ARG A 77 -2.64 3.40 -8.85
CA ARG A 77 -2.95 4.46 -9.83
C ARG A 77 -2.10 5.72 -9.66
N GLN A 78 -1.60 5.97 -8.45
CA GLN A 78 -0.77 7.12 -8.16
C GLN A 78 0.71 6.83 -8.46
N LEU A 79 1.19 5.63 -8.12
CA LEU A 79 2.54 5.16 -8.47
C LEU A 79 2.74 5.04 -9.99
N SER A 80 1.71 4.66 -10.75
CA SER A 80 1.77 4.62 -12.22
C SER A 80 1.75 5.98 -12.92
N LYS A 81 1.58 7.08 -12.17
CA LYS A 81 1.62 8.46 -12.68
C LYS A 81 2.90 9.21 -12.32
N SER A 82 3.77 8.61 -11.51
CA SER A 82 5.09 9.14 -11.12
C SER A 82 6.18 8.53 -11.97
#